data_AF-A0A4Y2JLV1-F1
#
_entry.id   AF-A0A4Y2JLV1-F1
#
_cell.length_a   1.000
_cell.length_b   1.000
_cell.length_c   1.000
_cell.angle_alpha   90.00
_cell.angle_beta   90.00
_cell.angle_gamma   90.00
#
_symmetry.space_group_name_H-M   'P 1'
#
loop_
_entity.id
_entity.type
_entity.pdbx_description
1 polymer ?
#
loop_
_entity_poly.entity_id
_entity_poly.type
_entity_poly.pdbx_seq_one_letter_code
_entity_poly.pdbx_strand_id
1 'polypeptide(L)'
;MNRKRSARTLDIEENMLHQVQEAPGLSMRSVAHAVGVSRSSVWSFLTENEMHPYHVQRVSTLQPGDNAPRIAFAQWYIEKCVTDLIFPPKVLFTDEASFTSEGIFNTHNAHFRAVHSV
;
A
#
# COMPACT_ATOMS: atom_id res chain seq x y z
N MET A 1 -21.43 5.57 -26.44
CA MET A 1 -22.67 6.32 -26.12
C MET A 1 -22.33 7.36 -25.07
N ASN A 2 -22.27 8.65 -25.42
CA ASN A 2 -21.82 9.72 -24.50
C ASN A 2 -23.04 10.27 -23.73
N ARG A 3 -23.23 9.82 -22.48
CA ARG A 3 -24.33 10.27 -21.62
C ARG A 3 -23.96 11.62 -21.03
N LYS A 4 -24.71 12.67 -21.36
CA LYS A 4 -24.51 14.01 -20.77
C LYS A 4 -24.68 13.93 -19.25
N ARG A 5 -23.68 14.40 -18.50
CA ARG A 5 -23.73 14.48 -17.03
C ARG A 5 -24.72 15.57 -16.62
N SER A 6 -25.50 15.30 -15.58
CA SER A 6 -26.41 16.29 -14.96
C SER A 6 -25.70 16.98 -13.81
N ALA A 7 -26.14 18.19 -13.40
CA ALA A 7 -25.57 18.89 -12.24
C ALA A 7 -25.59 18.04 -10.97
N ARG A 8 -26.71 17.33 -10.71
CA ARG A 8 -26.83 16.38 -9.58
C ARG A 8 -25.84 15.20 -9.66
N THR A 9 -25.36 14.86 -10.86
CA THR A 9 -24.35 13.82 -11.04
C THR A 9 -22.96 14.33 -10.67
N LEU A 10 -22.68 15.62 -10.92
CA LEU A 10 -21.40 16.24 -10.58
C LEU A 10 -21.23 16.37 -9.07
N ASP A 11 -22.28 16.79 -8.34
CA ASP A 11 -22.24 16.89 -6.86
C ASP A 11 -21.94 15.52 -6.21
N ILE A 12 -22.50 14.44 -6.79
CA ILE A 12 -22.26 13.07 -6.35
C ILE A 12 -20.80 12.65 -6.62
N GLU A 13 -20.30 12.94 -7.82
CA GLU A 13 -18.92 12.66 -8.22
C GLU A 13 -17.89 13.42 -7.34
N GLU A 14 -18.17 14.68 -7.02
CA GLU A 14 -17.32 15.51 -6.16
C GLU A 14 -17.29 14.98 -4.72
N ASN A 15 -18.45 14.64 -4.16
CA ASN A 15 -18.53 14.00 -2.84
C ASN A 15 -17.80 12.65 -2.80
N MET A 16 -17.89 11.85 -3.88
CA MET A 16 -17.14 10.60 -4.01
C MET A 16 -15.64 10.83 -4.04
N LEU A 17 -15.16 11.81 -4.80
CA LEU A 17 -13.75 12.15 -4.89
C LEU A 17 -13.20 12.59 -3.53
N HIS A 18 -13.93 13.48 -2.85
CA HIS A 18 -13.58 13.99 -1.53
C HIS A 18 -13.43 12.86 -0.51
N GLN A 19 -14.39 11.92 -0.44
CA GLN A 19 -14.32 10.80 0.51
C GLN A 19 -13.12 9.87 0.26
N VAL A 20 -12.77 9.65 -1.01
CA VAL A 20 -11.66 8.77 -1.38
C VAL A 20 -10.32 9.46 -1.12
N GLN A 21 -10.24 10.78 -1.29
CA GLN A 21 -9.04 11.56 -0.97
C GLN A 21 -8.79 11.65 0.54
N GLU A 22 -9.84 11.92 1.34
CA GLU A 22 -9.74 11.99 2.79
C GLU A 22 -9.38 10.63 3.42
N ALA A 23 -9.91 9.53 2.88
CA ALA A 23 -9.71 8.20 3.41
C ALA A 23 -9.52 7.15 2.29
N PRO A 24 -8.32 7.07 1.69
CA PRO A 24 -8.05 6.20 0.54
C PRO A 24 -8.15 4.70 0.85
N GLY A 25 -8.14 4.32 2.14
CA GLY A 25 -8.32 2.95 2.60
C GLY A 25 -9.77 2.48 2.71
N LEU A 26 -10.76 3.33 2.41
CA LEU A 26 -12.16 2.96 2.52
C LEU A 26 -12.57 1.88 1.51
N SER A 27 -13.40 0.95 1.98
CA SER A 27 -14.00 -0.04 1.08
C SER A 27 -14.97 0.64 0.12
N MET A 28 -15.08 0.12 -1.11
CA MET A 28 -16.06 0.63 -2.10
C MET A 28 -17.49 0.58 -1.57
N ARG A 29 -17.80 -0.35 -0.66
CA ARG A 29 -19.12 -0.45 -0.03
C ARG A 29 -19.38 0.72 0.92
N SER A 30 -18.35 1.13 1.67
CA SER A 30 -18.44 2.28 2.58
C SER A 30 -18.70 3.57 1.80
N VAL A 31 -17.96 3.79 0.71
CA VAL A 31 -18.14 4.96 -0.17
C VAL A 31 -19.53 4.93 -0.83
N ALA A 32 -19.94 3.78 -1.35
CA ALA A 32 -21.27 3.60 -1.94
C ALA A 32 -22.40 3.93 -0.96
N HIS A 33 -22.30 3.47 0.29
CA HIS A 33 -23.29 3.75 1.34
C HIS A 33 -23.31 5.22 1.74
N ALA A 34 -22.14 5.84 1.92
CA ALA A 34 -22.04 7.24 2.32
C ALA A 34 -22.56 8.22 1.26
N VAL A 35 -22.40 7.87 -0.03
CA VAL A 35 -22.83 8.70 -1.15
C VAL A 35 -24.25 8.34 -1.64
N GLY A 36 -24.75 7.14 -1.31
CA GLY A 36 -26.07 6.67 -1.73
C GLY A 36 -26.12 6.16 -3.18
N VAL A 37 -25.00 5.63 -3.70
CA VAL A 37 -24.89 5.09 -5.07
C VAL A 37 -24.58 3.60 -5.09
N SER A 38 -24.74 2.96 -6.24
CA SER A 38 -24.36 1.56 -6.38
C SER A 38 -22.84 1.37 -6.35
N ARG A 39 -22.37 0.23 -5.82
CA ARG A 39 -20.95 -0.14 -5.84
C ARG A 39 -20.34 -0.14 -7.26
N SER A 40 -21.12 -0.53 -8.26
CA SER A 40 -20.68 -0.54 -9.67
C SER A 40 -20.45 0.87 -10.20
N SER A 41 -21.29 1.83 -9.78
CA SER A 41 -21.09 3.25 -10.09
C SER A 41 -19.81 3.79 -9.46
N VAL A 42 -19.53 3.43 -8.20
CA VAL A 42 -18.26 3.75 -7.53
C VAL A 42 -17.07 3.18 -8.29
N TRP A 43 -17.15 1.91 -8.72
CA TRP A 43 -16.07 1.29 -9.49
C TRP A 43 -15.82 1.97 -10.84
N SER A 44 -16.89 2.29 -11.59
CA SER A 44 -16.76 3.00 -12.88
C SER A 44 -16.10 4.36 -12.68
N PHE A 45 -16.60 5.13 -11.71
CA PHE A 45 -16.04 6.45 -11.38
C PHE A 45 -14.56 6.38 -11.01
N LEU A 46 -14.17 5.47 -10.12
CA LEU A 46 -12.77 5.32 -9.72
C LEU A 46 -11.87 4.92 -10.89
N THR A 47 -12.36 4.04 -11.76
CA THR A 47 -11.62 3.60 -12.95
C THR A 47 -11.47 4.74 -13.97
N GLU A 48 -12.53 5.53 -14.18
CA GLU A 48 -12.53 6.71 -15.06
C GLU A 48 -11.59 7.82 -14.57
N ASN A 49 -11.33 7.89 -13.25
CA ASN A 49 -10.42 8.85 -12.63
C ASN A 49 -9.04 8.23 -12.30
N GLU A 50 -8.70 7.08 -12.89
CA GLU A 50 -7.39 6.43 -12.74
C GLU A 50 -7.02 6.10 -11.28
N MET A 51 -8.01 5.93 -10.42
CA MET A 51 -7.84 5.60 -9.00
C MET A 51 -7.82 4.09 -8.78
N HIS A 52 -6.63 3.51 -8.91
CA HIS A 52 -6.40 2.08 -8.78
C HIS A 52 -6.23 1.65 -7.32
N PRO A 53 -6.67 0.43 -6.95
CA PRO A 53 -6.37 -0.14 -5.66
C PRO A 53 -4.92 -0.64 -5.61
N TYR A 54 -4.19 -0.23 -4.59
CA TYR A 54 -2.83 -0.67 -4.31
C TYR A 54 -2.80 -1.45 -3.00
N HIS A 55 -2.00 -2.51 -2.93
CA HIS A 55 -1.79 -3.23 -1.67
C HIS A 55 -0.94 -2.39 -0.72
N VAL A 56 -1.36 -2.31 0.55
CA VAL A 56 -0.55 -1.69 1.58
C VAL A 56 0.64 -2.60 1.88
N GLN A 57 1.82 -2.23 1.40
CA GLN A 57 3.05 -2.91 1.74
C GLN A 57 3.65 -2.29 3.01
N ARG A 58 3.68 -3.07 4.09
CA ARG A 58 4.42 -2.67 5.30
C ARG A 58 5.91 -2.86 5.02
N VAL A 59 6.58 -1.79 4.61
CA VAL A 59 8.04 -1.76 4.49
C VAL A 59 8.65 -1.23 5.79
N SER A 60 9.80 -1.77 6.19
CA SER A 60 10.57 -1.18 7.30
C SER A 60 11.02 0.21 6.88
N THR A 61 10.63 1.24 7.63
CA THR A 61 11.10 2.61 7.40
C THR A 61 12.59 2.67 7.74
N LEU A 62 13.44 2.93 6.74
CA LEU A 62 14.87 3.21 6.97
C LEU A 62 14.99 4.57 7.66
N GLN A 63 15.58 4.60 8.85
CA GLN A 63 15.91 5.84 9.52
C GLN A 63 17.13 6.47 8.86
N PRO A 64 17.29 7.81 8.89
CA PRO A 64 18.45 8.49 8.29
C PRO A 64 19.81 7.95 8.78
N GLY A 65 19.87 7.42 10.00
CA GLY A 65 21.08 6.82 10.58
C GLY A 65 21.36 5.38 10.16
N ASP A 66 20.42 4.67 9.54
CA ASP A 66 20.56 3.23 9.24
C ASP A 66 21.46 2.97 8.03
N ASN A 67 21.60 3.95 7.13
CA ASN A 67 22.27 3.72 5.85
C ASN A 67 23.77 3.44 6.02
N ALA A 68 24.47 4.26 6.81
CA ALA A 68 25.90 4.09 7.08
C ALA A 68 26.26 2.72 7.69
N PRO A 69 25.64 2.25 8.80
CA PRO A 69 25.95 0.95 9.37
C PRO A 69 25.56 -0.21 8.45
N ARG A 70 24.49 -0.09 7.66
CA ARG A 70 24.10 -1.10 6.66
C ARG A 70 25.15 -1.25 5.55
N ILE A 71 25.67 -0.15 5.03
CA ILE A 71 26.74 -0.17 4.02
C ILE A 71 28.00 -0.79 4.61
N ALA A 72 28.40 -0.37 5.81
CA ALA A 72 29.57 -0.91 6.49
C ALA A 72 29.46 -2.43 6.71
N PHE A 73 28.29 -2.92 7.15
CA PHE A 73 28.02 -4.35 7.29
C PHE A 73 28.10 -5.09 5.95
N ALA A 74 27.47 -4.56 4.90
CA ALA A 74 27.49 -5.19 3.58
C ALA A 74 28.92 -5.29 3.02
N GLN A 75 29.72 -4.23 3.15
CA GLN A 75 31.12 -4.23 2.72
C GLN A 75 31.94 -5.25 3.50
N TRP A 76 31.81 -5.27 4.83
CA TRP A 76 32.47 -6.26 5.69
C TRP A 76 32.08 -7.69 5.33
N TYR A 77 30.80 -7.95 5.08
CA TYR A 77 30.30 -9.28 4.74
C TYR A 77 30.89 -9.76 3.41
N ILE A 78 30.95 -8.88 2.39
CA ILE A 78 31.57 -9.20 1.10
C ILE A 78 33.06 -9.54 1.27
N GLU A 79 33.80 -8.74 2.05
CA GLU A 79 35.22 -9.01 2.33
C GLU A 79 35.43 -10.36 3.03
N LYS A 80 34.55 -10.72 3.96
CA LYS A 80 34.58 -12.03 4.62
C LYS A 80 34.33 -13.18 3.65
N CYS A 81 33.39 -13.02 2.73
CA CYS A 81 33.12 -14.03 1.69
C CYS A 81 34.31 -14.24 0.73
N VAL A 82 35.07 -13.18 0.43
CA VAL A 82 36.28 -13.28 -0.41
C VAL A 82 37.42 -13.96 0.35
N THR A 83 37.56 -13.67 1.64
CA THR A 83 38.65 -14.19 2.48
C THR A 83 38.42 -15.64 2.90
N ASP A 84 37.17 -16.02 3.18
CA ASP A 84 36.76 -17.37 3.55
C ASP A 84 35.55 -17.80 2.70
N LEU A 85 35.79 -18.61 1.67
CA LEU A 85 34.76 -19.10 0.76
C LEU A 85 33.71 -19.99 1.46
N ILE A 86 34.04 -20.57 2.63
CA ILE A 86 33.10 -21.36 3.42
C ILE A 86 32.43 -20.53 4.53
N PHE A 87 32.60 -19.20 4.54
CA PHE A 87 31.94 -18.31 5.49
C PHE A 87 30.41 -18.24 5.30
N PRO A 88 29.86 -18.00 4.08
CA PRO A 88 28.40 -17.91 3.91
C PRO A 88 27.61 -19.10 4.48
N PRO A 89 27.99 -20.37 4.25
CA PRO A 89 27.25 -21.51 4.80
C PRO A 89 27.38 -21.68 6.32
N LYS A 90 28.32 -20.97 6.98
CA LYS A 90 28.44 -20.97 8.45
C LYS A 90 27.55 -19.93 9.13
N VAL A 91 27.01 -18.97 8.37
CA VAL A 91 26.20 -17.88 8.91
C VAL A 91 24.74 -18.33 8.99
N LEU A 92 24.19 -18.37 10.20
CA LEU A 92 22.77 -18.59 10.43
C LEU A 92 22.12 -17.27 10.84
N PHE A 93 21.19 -16.78 10.02
CA PHE A 93 20.33 -15.67 10.40
C PHE A 93 19.07 -16.22 11.08
N THR A 94 18.83 -15.79 12.30
CA THR A 94 17.59 -16.07 13.04
C THR A 94 16.81 -14.77 13.20
N ASP A 95 15.51 -14.81 12.96
CA ASP A 95 14.61 -13.72 13.34
C ASP A 95 13.78 -14.13 14.56
N GLU A 96 13.24 -13.12 15.25
CA GLU A 96 12.30 -13.34 16.34
C GLU A 96 10.89 -13.14 15.79
N ALA A 97 10.10 -14.22 15.76
CA ALA A 97 8.69 -14.17 15.38
C ALA A 97 7.83 -14.00 16.64
N SER A 98 7.19 -12.83 16.78
CA SER A 98 6.21 -12.58 17.83
C SER A 98 4.82 -13.06 17.38
N PHE A 99 4.23 -14.01 18.12
CA PHE A 99 2.84 -14.43 17.94
C PHE A 99 1.98 -13.78 19.02
N THR A 100 1.07 -12.87 18.64
CA THR A 100 0.14 -12.22 19.57
C THR A 100 -1.27 -12.77 19.38
N SER A 101 -2.03 -12.86 20.48
CA SER A 101 -3.43 -13.30 20.47
C SER A 101 -4.40 -12.24 19.92
N GLU A 102 -3.92 -11.03 19.61
CA GLU A 102 -4.74 -9.91 19.11
C GLU A 102 -5.08 -10.01 17.61
N GLY A 103 -4.68 -11.11 16.96
CA GLY A 103 -4.98 -11.38 15.57
C GLY A 103 -3.91 -10.86 14.62
N ILE A 104 -3.62 -11.65 13.59
CA ILE A 104 -2.75 -11.24 12.50
C ILE A 104 -3.55 -10.24 11.66
N PHE A 105 -3.12 -8.98 11.60
CA PHE A 105 -3.65 -8.03 10.62
C PHE A 105 -3.44 -8.61 9.22
N ASN A 106 -4.53 -8.98 8.56
CA ASN A 106 -4.47 -9.49 7.20
C ASN A 106 -4.20 -8.33 6.22
N THR A 107 -2.94 -7.96 6.10
CA THR A 107 -2.44 -6.90 5.20
C THR A 107 -2.79 -7.16 3.74
N HIS A 108 -3.05 -8.41 3.35
CA HIS A 108 -3.50 -8.76 2.01
C HIS A 108 -4.84 -8.10 1.66
N ASN A 109 -5.71 -7.88 2.65
CA ASN A 109 -7.00 -7.22 2.46
C ASN A 109 -6.93 -5.70 2.62
N ALA A 110 -5.76 -5.17 3.01
CA ALA A 110 -5.54 -3.74 3.14
C ALA A 110 -5.17 -3.14 1.79
N HIS A 111 -6.08 -2.35 1.24
CA HIS A 111 -5.87 -1.61 0.00
C HIS A 111 -5.99 -0.12 0.25
N PHE A 112 -5.23 0.68 -0.47
CA PHE A 112 -5.43 2.12 -0.59
C PHE A 112 -5.71 2.48 -2.04
N ARG A 113 -6.47 3.55 -2.27
CA ARG A 113 -6.76 4.09 -3.61
C ARG A 113 -6.00 5.38 -3.80
N ALA A 114 -5.29 5.48 -4.91
CA ALA A 114 -4.58 6.69 -5.29
C ALA A 114 -4.64 6.85 -6.81
N VAL A 115 -4.54 8.09 -7.28
CA VAL A 115 -4.22 8.37 -8.69
C VAL A 115 -2.77 7.93 -8.93
N HIS A 116 -2.49 7.31 -10.07
CA HIS A 116 -1.13 6.96 -10.44
C HIS A 116 -0.25 8.22 -10.43
N SER A 117 0.59 8.34 -9.40
CA SER A 117 1.55 9.43 -9.27
C SER A 117 2.86 8.93 -9.91
N VAL A 118 3.20 9.50 -11.08
CA VAL A 118 4.50 9.33 -11.73
C VAL A 118 5.55 10.17 -11.02
#